data_AF-A0A8H2X585-F1
#
_entry.id   AF-A0A8H2X585-F1
#
_cell.length_a   1.000
_cell.length_b   1.000
_cell.length_c   1.000
_cell.angle_alpha   90.00
_cell.angle_beta   90.00
_cell.angle_gamma   90.00
#
_symmetry.space_group_name_H-M   'P 1'
#
loop_
_entity.id
_entity.type
_entity.pdbx_description
1 polymer ?
#
loop_
_entity_poly.entity_id
_entity_poly.type
_entity_poly.pdbx_seq_one_letter_code
_entity_poly.pdbx_strand_id
1 'polypeptide(L)'
;MKSHRAVVTSSLFLGASAWAVEQAVLGEFEGRPRGSFAIFNEVNGLLRQWGNALRPNGFSLMLASVPSQTLLYHARTDPDEPSSPEWFALDPEMSYGIYGGRQNTSVFLRTYRTTSPLDRLLYFNGLSAALTSSGTIDSQDLLVPGPSSDPFGDYARAERLCAWAKHPNRNIKGFVRTNAGFEVLLCDLTEWGLELVRNVNTTRWADEMDDHSNRRGSDRDGERGRRPWPPHPPPSPPSPNDPAPDDPSPNKPHDRPRFPGPPRGRFNIFAQYASWEWLRAASHTYDGLGEARVKLYPGWHVTAYGIPDSEPVDRMASLSNETIDAWRVQVDQMVFDSMRGESSGVDWRGVTDMVISRYADRLLQLKELLGSAYEDGAYTPSTNASTHLKHAYRLVSSLLLPFFDWNAPREEQIELCTNSVPLPTLDSINQYERKLRRAITHVHKSICTVLVEVHSELSSPGPYYVHQVDLTALEELIGQLDWSVWVRCPEVCPWGQVCYIPIWPLFGFGAQNGTRWPRPGEGSGRPEPQCASALT
;
A
#
# COMPACT_ATOMS: atom_id res chain seq x y z
N MET A 1 23.00 21.00 77.07
CA MET A 1 23.77 20.54 75.91
C MET A 1 23.67 19.01 75.79
N LYS A 2 22.70 18.51 75.03
CA LYS A 2 22.70 17.15 74.47
C LYS A 2 22.04 17.24 73.09
N SER A 3 22.83 16.97 72.06
CA SER A 3 22.50 17.12 70.65
C SER A 3 21.65 15.92 70.18
N HIS A 4 20.49 16.20 69.59
CA HIS A 4 19.66 15.23 68.89
C HIS A 4 20.15 15.09 67.44
N ARG A 5 20.49 13.87 67.02
CA ARG A 5 20.70 13.51 65.61
C ARG A 5 19.35 13.52 64.90
N ALA A 6 19.20 14.40 63.91
CA ALA A 6 18.10 14.36 62.96
C ALA A 6 18.42 13.31 61.88
N VAL A 7 17.52 12.34 61.70
CA VAL A 7 17.49 11.43 60.55
C VAL A 7 16.76 12.17 59.42
N VAL A 8 17.48 12.45 58.33
CA VAL A 8 16.89 12.96 57.09
C VAL A 8 16.36 11.75 56.33
N THR A 9 15.05 11.58 56.29
CA THR A 9 14.38 10.69 55.34
C THR A 9 14.38 11.35 53.97
N SER A 10 15.27 10.89 53.09
CA SER A 10 15.22 11.19 51.66
C SER A 10 14.01 10.49 51.04
N SER A 11 13.07 11.28 50.54
CA SER A 11 11.95 10.81 49.72
C SER A 11 12.49 10.19 48.43
N LEU A 12 12.39 8.86 48.33
CA LEU A 12 12.56 8.12 47.09
C LEU A 12 11.39 8.46 46.16
N PHE A 13 11.63 9.31 45.16
CA PHE A 13 10.81 9.32 43.95
C PHE A 13 11.03 7.97 43.25
N LEU A 14 10.08 7.06 43.41
CA LEU A 14 9.98 5.87 42.59
C LEU A 14 9.76 6.31 41.14
N GLY A 15 10.79 6.18 40.32
CA GLY A 15 10.67 6.29 38.87
C GLY A 15 9.68 5.25 38.38
N ALA A 16 8.59 5.68 37.76
CA ALA A 16 7.77 4.81 36.94
C ALA A 16 8.69 4.17 35.88
N SER A 17 8.63 2.85 35.72
CA SER A 17 9.37 2.17 34.66
C SER A 17 8.90 2.71 33.31
N ALA A 18 9.81 2.78 32.32
CA ALA A 18 9.48 3.16 30.95
C ALA A 18 8.24 2.39 30.43
N TRP A 19 8.10 1.13 30.84
CA TRP A 19 6.97 0.25 30.55
C TRP A 19 5.61 0.73 31.08
N ALA A 20 5.57 1.39 32.25
CA ALA A 20 4.33 1.91 32.84
C ALA A 20 3.91 3.24 32.18
N VAL A 21 4.88 4.05 31.77
CA VAL A 21 4.63 5.26 30.95
C VAL A 21 4.22 4.86 29.53
N GLU A 22 4.80 3.79 28.99
CA GLU A 22 4.51 3.19 27.67
C GLU A 22 3.09 2.58 27.61
N GLN A 23 2.64 1.88 28.67
CA GLN A 23 1.24 1.44 28.79
C GLN A 23 0.25 2.59 29.00
N ALA A 24 0.64 3.66 29.70
CA ALA A 24 -0.21 4.84 29.88
C ALA A 24 -0.39 5.62 28.58
N VAL A 25 0.68 5.78 27.79
CA VAL A 25 0.64 6.39 26.45
C VAL A 25 -0.15 5.51 25.48
N LEU A 26 0.00 4.18 25.50
CA LEU A 26 -0.79 3.30 24.63
C LEU A 26 -2.26 3.14 25.08
N GLY A 27 -2.54 3.29 26.37
CA GLY A 27 -3.86 3.08 26.98
C GLY A 27 -4.82 4.28 26.89
N GLU A 28 -4.33 5.53 26.88
CA GLU A 28 -5.19 6.72 26.79
C GLU A 28 -5.70 7.03 25.37
N PHE A 29 -5.10 6.46 24.32
CA PHE A 29 -5.45 6.80 22.92
C PHE A 29 -6.37 5.78 22.22
N GLU A 30 -6.91 4.80 22.95
CA GLU A 30 -7.83 3.78 22.42
C GLU A 30 -9.25 4.29 22.07
N GLY A 31 -9.58 5.54 22.41
CA GLY A 31 -10.96 6.08 22.39
C GLY A 31 -11.44 6.76 21.10
N ARG A 32 -10.59 7.04 20.10
CA ARG A 32 -11.01 7.65 18.81
C ARG A 32 -10.58 6.80 17.62
N PRO A 33 -11.47 6.50 16.66
CA PRO A 33 -11.18 5.66 15.49
C PRO A 33 -10.36 6.42 14.42
N ARG A 34 -9.21 6.97 14.79
CA ARG A 34 -8.28 7.67 13.88
C ARG A 34 -7.73 6.70 12.82
N GLY A 35 -7.64 7.15 11.58
CA GLY A 35 -7.07 6.35 10.48
C GLY A 35 -7.90 5.15 10.04
N SER A 36 -9.12 4.96 10.55
CA SER A 36 -9.89 3.74 10.32
C SER A 36 -10.16 3.44 8.84
N PHE A 37 -10.48 4.47 8.04
CA PHE A 37 -10.67 4.32 6.60
C PHE A 37 -9.36 3.93 5.89
N ALA A 38 -8.24 4.55 6.26
CA ALA A 38 -6.92 4.22 5.72
C ALA A 38 -6.52 2.78 6.09
N ILE A 39 -6.67 2.39 7.35
CA ILE A 39 -6.38 1.03 7.84
C ILE A 39 -7.24 -0.01 7.12
N PHE A 40 -8.55 0.25 6.95
CA PHE A 40 -9.44 -0.64 6.19
C PHE A 40 -8.95 -0.82 4.74
N ASN A 41 -8.54 0.28 4.11
CA ASN A 41 -8.03 0.29 2.75
C ASN A 41 -6.66 -0.39 2.60
N GLU A 42 -5.77 -0.28 3.60
CA GLU A 42 -4.50 -1.01 3.64
C GLU A 42 -4.76 -2.51 3.71
N VAL A 43 -5.61 -2.95 4.64
CA VAL A 43 -5.96 -4.37 4.85
C VAL A 43 -6.58 -4.97 3.59
N ASN A 44 -7.48 -4.23 2.94
CA ASN A 44 -8.09 -4.68 1.69
C ASN A 44 -7.08 -4.77 0.54
N GLY A 45 -6.09 -3.88 0.50
CA GLY A 45 -5.06 -3.83 -0.54
C GLY A 45 -3.90 -4.82 -0.37
N LEU A 46 -3.84 -5.58 0.73
CA LEU A 46 -2.74 -6.49 1.00
C LEU A 46 -2.60 -7.55 -0.11
N LEU A 47 -1.40 -7.64 -0.69
CA LEU A 47 -1.04 -8.49 -1.84
C LEU A 47 -1.87 -8.24 -3.12
N ARG A 48 -2.58 -7.11 -3.22
CA ARG A 48 -3.31 -6.69 -4.42
C ARG A 48 -2.58 -5.58 -5.14
N GLN A 49 -2.16 -5.85 -6.37
CA GLN A 49 -1.38 -4.92 -7.17
C GLN A 49 -2.13 -3.59 -7.43
N TRP A 50 -3.45 -3.63 -7.62
CA TRP A 50 -4.23 -2.43 -7.93
C TRP A 50 -4.37 -1.50 -6.73
N GLY A 51 -4.71 -2.05 -5.57
CA GLY A 51 -4.79 -1.30 -4.31
C GLY A 51 -3.45 -0.66 -3.93
N ASN A 52 -2.34 -1.40 -4.08
CA ASN A 52 -1.00 -0.88 -3.82
C ASN A 52 -0.58 0.17 -4.86
N ALA A 53 -1.01 0.06 -6.11
CA ALA A 53 -0.72 1.06 -7.13
C ALA A 53 -1.47 2.39 -6.90
N LEU A 54 -2.70 2.33 -6.39
CA LEU A 54 -3.48 3.52 -6.01
C LEU A 54 -2.94 4.20 -4.75
N ARG A 55 -2.39 3.41 -3.82
CA ARG A 55 -1.79 3.88 -2.57
C ARG A 55 -0.33 3.38 -2.49
N PRO A 56 0.57 4.01 -3.26
CA PRO A 56 1.94 3.51 -3.47
C PRO A 56 2.80 3.63 -2.22
N ASN A 57 2.50 4.56 -1.32
CA ASN A 57 3.21 4.75 -0.07
C ASN A 57 2.57 3.88 1.00
N GLY A 58 3.25 2.79 1.37
CA GLY A 58 2.78 1.87 2.40
C GLY A 58 3.15 2.29 3.81
N PHE A 59 2.21 2.18 4.76
CA PHE A 59 2.39 2.51 6.18
C PHE A 59 2.31 1.27 7.09
N SER A 60 2.11 0.09 6.50
CA SER A 60 1.93 -1.16 7.22
C SER A 60 2.97 -2.22 6.88
N LEU A 61 3.22 -3.04 7.89
CA LEU A 61 4.11 -4.19 7.85
C LEU A 61 3.41 -5.36 8.52
N MET A 62 3.55 -6.55 7.93
CA MET A 62 2.92 -7.74 8.47
C MET A 62 3.72 -9.01 8.25
N LEU A 63 3.46 -10.02 9.08
CA LEU A 63 4.09 -11.32 8.93
C LEU A 63 3.54 -12.05 7.69
N ALA A 64 4.44 -12.72 6.97
CA ALA A 64 4.15 -13.47 5.76
C ALA A 64 4.98 -14.77 5.67
N SER A 65 4.60 -15.64 4.76
CA SER A 65 5.39 -16.80 4.35
C SER A 65 5.18 -17.14 2.88
N VAL A 66 6.13 -17.89 2.31
CA VAL A 66 5.97 -18.53 1.00
C VAL A 66 5.96 -20.04 1.21
N PRO A 67 4.94 -20.78 0.75
CA PRO A 67 4.87 -22.23 0.91
C PRO A 67 6.04 -22.97 0.24
N SER A 68 6.28 -24.21 0.66
CA SER A 68 7.16 -25.13 -0.08
C SER A 68 6.61 -25.40 -1.48
N GLN A 69 7.48 -25.83 -2.38
CA GLN A 69 7.21 -26.11 -3.80
C GLN A 69 6.76 -24.88 -4.61
N THR A 70 7.05 -23.67 -4.11
CA THR A 70 6.82 -22.41 -4.85
C THR A 70 8.02 -22.14 -5.76
N LEU A 71 7.74 -21.77 -7.01
CA LEU A 71 8.77 -21.35 -7.95
C LEU A 71 9.11 -19.87 -7.76
N LEU A 72 10.41 -19.58 -7.78
CA LEU A 72 10.99 -18.24 -7.65
C LEU A 72 11.95 -18.00 -8.81
N TYR A 73 11.92 -16.81 -9.39
CA TYR A 73 12.63 -16.49 -10.64
C TYR A 73 13.67 -15.39 -10.42
N HIS A 74 14.88 -15.63 -10.90
CA HIS A 74 16.01 -14.70 -10.75
C HIS A 74 16.80 -14.63 -12.06
N ALA A 75 16.57 -13.56 -12.81
CA ALA A 75 17.35 -13.22 -14.00
C ALA A 75 18.61 -12.43 -13.60
N ARG A 76 19.75 -12.75 -14.23
CA ARG A 76 21.06 -12.14 -13.94
C ARG A 76 21.96 -12.12 -15.16
N THR A 77 23.00 -11.30 -15.14
CA THR A 77 23.96 -11.13 -16.25
C THR A 77 25.24 -11.94 -16.14
N ASP A 78 25.37 -12.71 -15.06
CA ASP A 78 26.56 -13.48 -14.76
C ASP A 78 26.21 -14.95 -14.47
N PRO A 79 27.16 -15.88 -14.69
CA PRO A 79 26.94 -17.31 -14.51
C PRO A 79 27.12 -17.76 -13.05
N ASP A 80 27.43 -16.88 -12.10
CA ASP A 80 27.74 -17.27 -10.73
C ASP A 80 26.46 -17.57 -9.95
N GLU A 81 26.57 -18.26 -8.81
CA GLU A 81 25.44 -18.37 -7.87
C GLU A 81 25.17 -17.02 -7.20
N PRO A 82 23.91 -16.68 -6.89
CA PRO A 82 23.60 -15.47 -6.13
C PRO A 82 24.20 -15.53 -4.74
N SER A 83 24.67 -14.37 -4.27
CA SER A 83 25.16 -14.22 -2.91
C SER A 83 24.15 -13.47 -2.06
N SER A 84 24.04 -13.82 -0.79
CA SER A 84 23.12 -13.16 0.16
C SER A 84 23.46 -11.68 0.37
N PRO A 85 22.48 -10.79 0.62
CA PRO A 85 21.05 -11.00 0.38
C PRO A 85 20.72 -10.90 -1.13
N GLU A 86 19.59 -11.46 -1.55
CA GLU A 86 19.20 -11.50 -2.98
C GLU A 86 17.69 -11.45 -3.20
N TRP A 87 17.26 -10.92 -4.36
CA TRP A 87 15.87 -10.84 -4.78
C TRP A 87 15.44 -11.95 -5.73
N PHE A 88 14.20 -12.38 -5.55
CA PHE A 88 13.53 -13.33 -6.41
C PHE A 88 12.15 -12.82 -6.75
N ALA A 89 11.82 -12.77 -8.04
CA ALA A 89 10.47 -12.47 -8.49
C ALA A 89 9.59 -13.71 -8.34
N LEU A 90 8.29 -13.49 -8.10
CA LEU A 90 7.32 -14.57 -8.15
C LEU A 90 6.94 -14.92 -9.60
N ASP A 91 7.09 -13.98 -10.54
CA ASP A 91 6.79 -14.18 -11.95
C ASP A 91 8.05 -14.12 -12.85
N PRO A 92 8.18 -15.01 -13.84
CA PRO A 92 9.30 -14.99 -14.77
C PRO A 92 9.31 -13.74 -15.65
N GLU A 93 8.13 -13.21 -16.01
CA GLU A 93 7.98 -12.00 -16.81
C GLU A 93 8.56 -10.78 -16.11
N MET A 94 8.31 -10.65 -14.79
CA MET A 94 8.92 -9.62 -13.96
C MET A 94 10.44 -9.80 -13.89
N SER A 95 10.90 -11.02 -13.57
CA SER A 95 12.34 -11.31 -13.44
C SER A 95 13.10 -10.95 -14.72
N TYR A 96 12.63 -11.45 -15.87
CA TYR A 96 13.19 -11.14 -17.17
C TYR A 96 12.99 -9.66 -17.56
N GLY A 97 11.86 -9.04 -17.18
CA GLY A 97 11.59 -7.63 -17.42
C GLY A 97 12.59 -6.69 -16.75
N ILE A 98 13.08 -7.04 -15.55
CA ILE A 98 14.06 -6.25 -14.78
C ILE A 98 15.48 -6.39 -15.35
N TYR A 99 15.95 -7.63 -15.57
CA TYR A 99 17.35 -7.90 -15.92
C TYR A 99 17.60 -8.29 -17.38
N GLY A 100 16.57 -8.73 -18.10
CA GLY A 100 16.67 -9.11 -19.52
C GLY A 100 16.92 -7.93 -20.44
N GLY A 101 17.44 -8.22 -21.64
CA GLY A 101 17.67 -7.22 -22.71
C GLY A 101 18.95 -6.40 -22.59
N ARG A 102 19.81 -6.65 -21.59
CA ARG A 102 21.07 -5.90 -21.40
C ARG A 102 22.07 -6.15 -22.53
N GLN A 103 22.55 -5.08 -23.15
CA GLN A 103 23.52 -5.14 -24.25
C GLN A 103 24.83 -5.80 -23.82
N ASN A 104 25.46 -6.58 -24.71
CA ASN A 104 26.81 -7.12 -24.55
C ASN A 104 27.04 -7.95 -23.27
N THR A 105 25.99 -8.56 -22.71
CA THR A 105 26.08 -9.42 -21.52
C THR A 105 25.33 -10.73 -21.74
N SER A 106 25.79 -11.81 -21.11
CA SER A 106 25.02 -13.05 -21.11
C SER A 106 23.87 -12.93 -20.09
N VAL A 107 22.65 -13.30 -20.42
CA VAL A 107 21.50 -13.25 -19.49
C VAL A 107 21.08 -14.67 -19.17
N PHE A 108 20.94 -14.97 -17.88
CA PHE A 108 20.50 -16.26 -17.39
C PHE A 108 19.22 -16.07 -16.58
N LEU A 109 18.15 -16.77 -16.97
CA LEU A 109 16.95 -16.89 -16.15
C LEU A 109 17.04 -18.17 -15.32
N ARG A 110 17.17 -18.00 -14.00
CA ARG A 110 17.18 -19.10 -13.05
C ARG A 110 15.82 -19.27 -12.39
N THR A 111 15.38 -20.52 -12.32
CA THR A 111 14.18 -20.92 -11.60
C THR A 111 14.60 -21.74 -10.40
N TYR A 112 14.30 -21.22 -9.23
CA TYR A 112 14.45 -21.89 -7.95
C TYR A 112 13.10 -22.41 -7.49
N ARG A 113 13.14 -23.46 -6.66
CA ARG A 113 11.97 -24.00 -5.99
C ARG A 113 12.22 -24.05 -4.50
N THR A 114 11.25 -23.60 -3.71
CA THR A 114 11.30 -23.74 -2.26
C THR A 114 11.17 -25.22 -1.88
N THR A 115 12.13 -25.78 -1.15
CA THR A 115 12.10 -27.17 -0.65
C THR A 115 11.44 -27.27 0.72
N SER A 116 11.46 -26.18 1.50
CA SER A 116 10.72 -25.97 2.73
C SER A 116 9.93 -24.65 2.66
N PRO A 117 8.89 -24.44 3.49
CA PRO A 117 8.28 -23.12 3.59
C PRO A 117 9.34 -22.06 3.95
N LEU A 118 9.28 -20.92 3.26
CA LEU A 118 9.98 -19.70 3.68
C LEU A 118 9.08 -19.02 4.72
N ASP A 119 9.09 -19.57 5.92
CA ASP A 119 8.40 -19.03 7.08
C ASP A 119 9.11 -17.77 7.59
N ARG A 120 8.34 -16.87 8.19
CA ARG A 120 8.87 -15.66 8.85
C ARG A 120 9.47 -14.65 7.89
N LEU A 121 8.71 -14.29 6.86
CA LEU A 121 8.96 -13.12 6.04
C LEU A 121 8.16 -11.94 6.58
N LEU A 122 8.57 -10.71 6.24
CA LEU A 122 7.76 -9.51 6.48
C LEU A 122 7.33 -8.90 5.15
N TYR A 123 6.04 -8.63 5.00
CA TYR A 123 5.50 -7.93 3.84
C TYR A 123 5.38 -6.43 4.14
N PHE A 124 5.97 -5.61 3.27
CA PHE A 124 5.73 -4.17 3.23
C PHE A 124 4.63 -3.87 2.22
N ASN A 125 3.53 -3.26 2.66
CA ASN A 125 2.46 -2.84 1.75
C ASN A 125 2.89 -1.65 0.87
N GLY A 126 1.97 -1.21 -0.01
CA GLY A 126 2.26 -0.21 -1.03
C GLY A 126 3.18 -0.76 -2.12
N LEU A 127 3.66 0.13 -2.98
CA LEU A 127 4.67 -0.18 -3.99
C LEU A 127 6.07 -0.15 -3.36
N SER A 128 6.29 -0.95 -2.32
CA SER A 128 7.53 -0.98 -1.52
C SER A 128 8.80 -1.37 -2.29
N ALA A 129 8.71 -1.91 -3.49
CA ALA A 129 9.85 -2.14 -4.40
C ALA A 129 9.94 -1.09 -5.52
N ALA A 130 9.09 -0.06 -5.53
CA ALA A 130 9.23 1.06 -6.46
C ALA A 130 10.36 1.97 -5.98
N LEU A 131 11.46 2.03 -6.75
CA LEU A 131 12.64 2.83 -6.41
C LEU A 131 12.38 4.30 -6.76
N THR A 132 11.66 5.00 -5.90
CA THR A 132 11.26 6.40 -6.09
C THR A 132 11.51 7.23 -4.84
N SER A 133 11.61 8.54 -5.00
CA SER A 133 11.75 9.50 -3.91
C SER A 133 10.41 9.98 -3.32
N SER A 134 9.28 9.43 -3.79
CA SER A 134 7.93 9.91 -3.44
C SER A 134 7.33 9.26 -2.20
N GLY A 135 8.09 8.40 -1.51
CA GLY A 135 7.71 7.80 -0.23
C GLY A 135 7.53 6.29 -0.26
N THR A 136 7.61 5.66 -1.44
CA THR A 136 7.35 4.23 -1.63
C THR A 136 8.28 3.31 -0.82
N ILE A 137 9.48 3.79 -0.51
CA ILE A 137 10.49 3.06 0.28
C ILE A 137 10.59 3.52 1.74
N ASP A 138 9.79 4.50 2.17
CA ASP A 138 9.94 5.14 3.48
C ASP A 138 9.81 4.10 4.61
N SER A 139 8.87 3.15 4.52
CA SER A 139 8.68 2.11 5.54
C SER A 139 9.94 1.27 5.79
N GLN A 140 10.70 0.96 4.75
CA GLN A 140 11.93 0.19 4.85
C GLN A 140 13.07 1.01 5.46
N ASP A 141 13.22 2.25 5.01
CA ASP A 141 14.29 3.14 5.48
C ASP A 141 14.06 3.67 6.88
N LEU A 142 12.80 3.85 7.23
CA LEU A 142 12.41 4.22 8.58
C LEU A 142 12.42 3.01 9.49
N LEU A 143 12.23 1.76 9.03
CA LEU A 143 12.40 0.61 9.93
C LEU A 143 13.86 0.48 10.43
N VAL A 144 14.84 0.71 9.54
CA VAL A 144 16.26 0.55 9.87
C VAL A 144 17.04 1.83 9.54
N PRO A 145 17.44 2.63 10.56
CA PRO A 145 18.11 3.90 10.34
C PRO A 145 19.45 3.72 9.59
N GLY A 146 19.72 4.57 8.61
CA GLY A 146 20.95 4.51 7.81
C GLY A 146 21.20 5.76 6.95
N PRO A 147 22.44 5.97 6.48
CA PRO A 147 22.88 7.24 5.88
C PRO A 147 22.50 7.45 4.41
N SER A 148 21.49 6.77 3.87
CA SER A 148 21.12 6.93 2.45
C SER A 148 19.62 7.00 2.23
N SER A 149 19.19 8.13 1.69
CA SER A 149 17.87 8.38 1.11
C SER A 149 17.82 8.09 -0.41
N ASP A 150 18.91 7.58 -1.00
CA ASP A 150 18.93 7.24 -2.42
C ASP A 150 18.01 6.04 -2.67
N PRO A 151 16.92 6.20 -3.46
CA PRO A 151 16.03 5.10 -3.76
C PRO A 151 16.71 3.96 -4.52
N PHE A 152 17.79 4.25 -5.26
CA PHE A 152 18.52 3.25 -6.06
C PHE A 152 19.57 2.46 -5.27
N GLY A 153 19.84 2.82 -4.01
CA GLY A 153 20.78 2.11 -3.13
C GLY A 153 20.21 0.82 -2.51
N ASP A 154 19.52 -0.01 -3.31
CA ASP A 154 18.67 -1.08 -2.79
C ASP A 154 19.46 -2.24 -2.15
N TYR A 155 20.67 -2.55 -2.63
CA TYR A 155 21.56 -3.52 -1.96
C TYR A 155 22.04 -3.04 -0.59
N ALA A 156 22.44 -1.77 -0.45
CA ALA A 156 22.81 -1.22 0.85
C ALA A 156 21.62 -1.22 1.81
N ARG A 157 20.39 -1.04 1.30
CA ARG A 157 19.15 -1.15 2.07
C ARG A 157 18.87 -2.59 2.50
N ALA A 158 18.99 -3.54 1.57
CA ALA A 158 18.84 -4.96 1.83
C ALA A 158 19.84 -5.46 2.90
N GLU A 159 21.10 -5.04 2.84
CA GLU A 159 22.11 -5.38 3.86
C GLU A 159 21.70 -4.88 5.26
N ARG A 160 21.18 -3.65 5.37
CA ARG A 160 20.68 -3.10 6.65
C ARG A 160 19.44 -3.84 7.15
N LEU A 161 18.45 -4.04 6.27
CA LEU A 161 17.23 -4.77 6.58
C LEU A 161 17.54 -6.20 7.04
N CYS A 162 18.46 -6.88 6.36
CA CYS A 162 18.87 -8.23 6.70
C CYS A 162 19.71 -8.30 7.99
N ALA A 163 20.54 -7.31 8.27
CA ALA A 163 21.22 -7.20 9.56
C ALA A 163 20.22 -7.02 10.71
N TRP A 164 19.17 -6.21 10.52
CA TRP A 164 18.09 -6.05 11.49
C TRP A 164 17.30 -7.36 11.65
N ALA A 165 16.94 -8.01 10.54
CA ALA A 165 16.12 -9.23 10.48
C ALA A 165 16.77 -10.46 11.14
N LYS A 166 18.09 -10.63 10.95
CA LYS A 166 18.88 -11.77 11.48
C LYS A 166 19.07 -11.72 13.00
N HIS A 167 18.71 -10.62 13.67
CA HIS A 167 18.84 -10.55 15.12
C HIS A 167 18.10 -11.72 15.80
N PRO A 168 18.67 -12.41 16.81
CA PRO A 168 18.07 -13.62 17.40
C PRO A 168 16.64 -13.44 17.94
N ASN A 169 16.32 -12.23 18.39
CA ASN A 169 14.97 -11.89 18.86
C ASN A 169 13.95 -11.66 17.73
N ARG A 170 14.41 -11.61 16.47
CA ARG A 170 13.58 -11.31 15.30
C ARG A 170 13.47 -12.43 14.30
N ASN A 171 14.51 -13.26 14.12
CA ASN A 171 14.53 -14.44 13.25
C ASN A 171 13.65 -14.30 11.98
N ILE A 172 13.80 -13.18 11.27
CA ILE A 172 13.09 -12.89 10.01
C ILE A 172 14.01 -13.34 8.87
N LYS A 173 13.47 -14.13 7.93
CA LYS A 173 14.25 -14.72 6.83
C LYS A 173 14.42 -13.78 5.63
N GLY A 174 13.55 -12.79 5.53
CA GLY A 174 13.46 -11.94 4.36
C GLY A 174 12.20 -11.09 4.33
N PHE A 175 11.97 -10.45 3.20
CA PHE A 175 10.91 -9.48 3.02
C PHE A 175 10.19 -9.70 1.70
N VAL A 176 8.88 -9.45 1.68
CA VAL A 176 8.06 -9.41 0.47
C VAL A 176 7.77 -7.96 0.13
N ARG A 177 7.96 -7.57 -1.12
CA ARG A 177 7.76 -6.19 -1.60
C ARG A 177 7.06 -6.18 -2.95
N THR A 178 6.55 -5.01 -3.34
CA THR A 178 5.73 -4.86 -4.56
C THR A 178 6.22 -3.70 -5.43
N ASN A 179 6.43 -3.93 -6.71
CA ASN A 179 6.52 -2.90 -7.75
C ASN A 179 5.41 -3.15 -8.78
N ALA A 180 5.67 -3.23 -10.08
CA ALA A 180 4.74 -3.80 -11.05
C ALA A 180 4.68 -5.35 -10.96
N GLY A 181 4.70 -5.90 -9.76
CA GLY A 181 4.85 -7.32 -9.49
C GLY A 181 5.41 -7.55 -8.08
N PHE A 182 5.34 -8.79 -7.61
CA PHE A 182 5.77 -9.15 -6.26
C PHE A 182 7.14 -9.85 -6.27
N GLU A 183 7.97 -9.48 -5.31
CA GLU A 183 9.31 -10.03 -5.13
C GLU A 183 9.57 -10.40 -3.67
N VAL A 184 10.49 -11.34 -3.48
CA VAL A 184 10.99 -11.78 -2.19
C VAL A 184 12.48 -11.45 -2.09
N LEU A 185 12.84 -10.63 -1.11
CA LEU A 185 14.22 -10.41 -0.67
C LEU A 185 14.58 -11.45 0.38
N LEU A 186 15.57 -12.31 0.12
CA LEU A 186 16.05 -13.30 1.07
C LEU A 186 17.39 -12.87 1.68
N CYS A 187 17.48 -12.97 3.01
CA CYS A 187 18.64 -12.50 3.76
C CYS A 187 19.78 -13.52 3.86
N ASP A 188 19.49 -14.78 3.65
CA ASP A 188 20.48 -15.85 3.57
C ASP A 188 20.07 -16.84 2.49
N LEU A 189 20.99 -17.25 1.62
CA LEU A 189 20.74 -18.29 0.63
C LEU A 189 21.41 -19.61 0.98
N THR A 190 22.31 -19.60 1.97
CA THR A 190 23.12 -20.76 2.34
C THR A 190 22.41 -21.69 3.32
N GLU A 191 21.51 -21.12 4.14
CA GLU A 191 20.80 -21.86 5.18
C GLU A 191 19.44 -22.40 4.73
N TRP A 192 18.89 -21.91 3.60
CA TRP A 192 17.46 -22.09 3.31
C TRP A 192 17.17 -22.92 2.08
N GLY A 193 16.03 -23.61 2.18
CA GLY A 193 15.53 -24.58 1.22
C GLY A 193 15.13 -23.97 -0.12
N LEU A 194 16.11 -23.57 -0.91
CA LEU A 194 15.97 -23.32 -2.34
C LEU A 194 16.76 -24.37 -3.11
N GLU A 195 16.12 -24.93 -4.13
CA GLU A 195 16.75 -25.83 -5.09
C GLU A 195 16.73 -25.16 -6.46
N LEU A 196 17.89 -25.09 -7.12
CA LEU A 196 17.95 -24.66 -8.51
C LEU A 196 17.33 -25.74 -9.40
N VAL A 197 16.15 -25.47 -9.95
CA VAL A 197 15.42 -26.42 -10.81
C VAL A 197 15.81 -26.23 -12.27
N ARG A 198 16.06 -24.98 -12.68
CA ARG A 198 16.38 -24.66 -14.06
C ARG A 198 17.29 -23.45 -14.17
N ASN A 199 18.27 -23.52 -15.06
CA ASN A 199 19.11 -22.40 -15.45
C ASN A 199 19.09 -22.30 -16.98
N VAL A 200 18.49 -21.23 -17.50
CA VAL A 200 18.34 -21.04 -18.94
C VAL A 200 19.15 -19.84 -19.38
N ASN A 201 20.07 -20.03 -20.32
CA ASN A 201 20.71 -18.93 -21.02
C ASN A 201 19.71 -18.30 -22.01
N THR A 202 19.26 -17.08 -21.72
CA THR A 202 18.30 -16.34 -22.52
C THR A 202 18.97 -15.33 -23.47
N THR A 203 20.31 -15.25 -23.50
CA THR A 203 21.07 -14.34 -24.39
C THR A 203 20.70 -14.54 -25.84
N ARG A 204 20.61 -15.79 -26.30
CA ARG A 204 20.29 -16.08 -27.70
C ARG A 204 18.92 -15.54 -28.10
N TRP A 205 17.91 -15.61 -27.23
CA TRP A 205 16.62 -14.99 -27.52
C TRP A 205 16.71 -13.47 -27.54
N ALA A 206 17.49 -12.86 -26.62
CA ALA A 206 17.74 -11.42 -26.67
C ALA A 206 18.43 -11.02 -27.98
N ASP A 207 19.44 -11.75 -28.44
CA ASP A 207 20.15 -11.49 -29.70
C ASP A 207 19.25 -11.73 -30.94
N GLU A 208 18.54 -12.86 -31.01
CA GLU A 208 17.62 -13.19 -32.11
C GLU A 208 16.48 -12.17 -32.23
N MET A 209 16.08 -11.56 -31.12
CA MET A 209 15.00 -10.59 -31.05
C MET A 209 15.50 -9.12 -31.04
N ASP A 210 16.82 -8.92 -31.25
CA ASP A 210 17.52 -7.63 -31.24
C ASP A 210 17.32 -6.83 -29.92
N ASP A 211 16.97 -7.51 -28.82
CA ASP A 211 16.73 -6.95 -27.49
C ASP A 211 18.04 -6.56 -26.83
N HIS A 212 18.61 -5.51 -27.39
CA HIS A 212 19.75 -4.77 -26.91
C HIS A 212 19.26 -3.48 -26.27
N SER A 213 18.12 -3.51 -25.59
CA SER A 213 17.64 -2.31 -24.90
C SER A 213 18.57 -2.00 -23.73
N ASN A 214 19.12 -0.79 -23.64
CA ASN A 214 19.86 -0.37 -22.45
C ASN A 214 18.85 -0.11 -21.31
N ARG A 215 18.20 -1.18 -20.83
CA ARG A 215 17.37 -1.16 -19.63
C ARG A 215 18.31 -0.82 -18.48
N ARG A 216 18.29 0.46 -18.09
CA ARG A 216 18.94 0.95 -16.88
C ARG A 216 18.20 0.39 -15.67
N GLY A 217 18.38 -0.89 -15.37
CA GLY A 217 18.74 -1.31 -14.02
C GLY A 217 20.25 -1.40 -14.08
N SER A 218 20.98 -0.70 -13.25
CA SER A 218 22.43 -0.71 -13.42
C SER A 218 22.99 -2.06 -12.95
N ASP A 219 23.98 -2.58 -13.68
CA ASP A 219 24.92 -3.57 -13.11
C ASP A 219 25.70 -2.98 -11.91
N ARG A 220 25.40 -1.72 -11.52
CA ARG A 220 25.96 -0.94 -10.41
C ARG A 220 24.93 -0.65 -9.29
N ASP A 221 23.68 -1.15 -9.38
CA ASP A 221 22.58 -0.81 -8.44
C ASP A 221 22.76 -1.53 -7.10
N GLY A 222 23.85 -2.29 -6.99
CA GLY A 222 24.52 -2.64 -5.74
C GLY A 222 25.98 -2.91 -5.97
N GLU A 223 26.82 -1.87 -6.01
CA GLU A 223 28.19 -2.08 -5.57
C GLU A 223 28.14 -2.52 -4.09
N ARG A 224 28.15 -3.84 -3.86
CA ARG A 224 28.29 -4.44 -2.52
C ARG A 224 29.46 -3.76 -1.83
N GLY A 225 29.20 -3.03 -0.75
CA GLY A 225 30.22 -2.47 0.12
C GLY A 225 31.28 -1.54 -0.50
N ARG A 226 30.99 -0.77 -1.58
CA ARG A 226 31.86 0.40 -1.88
C ARG A 226 31.35 1.62 -1.14
N ARG A 227 32.31 2.35 -0.55
CA ARG A 227 32.16 3.45 0.43
C ARG A 227 31.02 4.42 0.09
N PRO A 228 30.41 5.11 1.08
CA PRO A 228 29.48 6.20 0.83
C PRO A 228 30.07 7.12 -0.24
N TRP A 229 29.28 7.46 -1.25
CA TRP A 229 29.62 8.59 -2.12
C TRP A 229 30.04 9.76 -1.20
N PRO A 230 31.18 10.41 -1.44
CA PRO A 230 31.59 11.52 -0.60
C PRO A 230 30.44 12.55 -0.59
N PRO A 231 30.11 13.13 0.57
CA PRO A 231 29.08 14.17 0.63
C PRO A 231 29.43 15.23 -0.40
N HIS A 232 28.44 15.66 -1.20
CA HIS A 232 28.62 16.82 -2.05
C HIS A 232 29.18 17.95 -1.18
N PRO A 233 30.31 18.58 -1.55
CA PRO A 233 30.83 19.68 -0.76
C PRO A 233 29.76 20.78 -0.70
N PRO A 234 29.61 21.46 0.45
CA PRO A 234 28.73 22.61 0.55
C PRO A 234 29.09 23.62 -0.56
N PRO A 235 28.11 24.38 -1.09
CA PRO A 235 28.40 25.39 -2.09
C PRO A 235 29.51 26.30 -1.59
N SER A 236 30.57 26.48 -2.38
CA SER A 236 31.63 27.43 -2.07
C SER A 236 31.02 28.81 -1.87
N PRO A 237 31.47 29.61 -0.88
CA PRO A 237 31.04 31.00 -0.77
C PRO A 237 31.36 31.75 -2.07
N PRO A 238 30.49 32.68 -2.51
CA PRO A 238 30.68 33.39 -3.76
C PRO A 238 32.02 34.12 -3.76
N SER A 239 32.72 34.07 -4.89
CA SER A 239 33.94 34.84 -5.06
C SER A 239 33.58 36.33 -5.13
N PRO A 240 34.43 37.25 -4.62
CA PRO A 240 34.19 38.69 -4.75
C PRO A 240 34.12 39.20 -6.20
N ASN A 241 34.38 38.32 -7.18
CA ASN A 241 34.32 38.59 -8.61
C ASN A 241 33.09 37.98 -9.30
N ASP A 242 32.17 37.35 -8.57
CA ASP A 242 30.92 36.87 -9.16
C ASP A 242 29.98 38.06 -9.41
N PRO A 243 29.49 38.28 -10.65
CA PRO A 243 28.61 39.39 -10.97
C PRO A 243 27.28 39.28 -10.22
N ALA A 244 26.75 40.43 -9.78
CA ALA A 244 25.50 40.52 -9.02
C ALA A 244 24.31 39.87 -9.78
N PRO A 245 23.33 39.28 -9.08
CA PRO A 245 22.18 38.67 -9.72
C PRO A 245 21.27 39.76 -10.31
N ASP A 246 21.05 39.69 -11.63
CA ASP A 246 20.10 40.54 -12.34
C ASP A 246 18.65 40.27 -11.90
N ASP A 247 17.93 41.35 -11.69
CA ASP A 247 16.49 41.49 -11.41
C ASP A 247 15.62 40.72 -12.44
N PRO A 248 14.52 40.03 -12.07
CA PRO A 248 13.79 39.18 -12.99
C PRO A 248 12.87 40.01 -13.89
N SER A 249 13.27 40.18 -15.14
CA SER A 249 12.37 40.57 -16.22
C SER A 249 11.29 39.49 -16.43
N PRO A 250 10.00 39.84 -16.61
CA PRO A 250 8.89 38.89 -16.52
C PRO A 250 8.68 38.00 -17.76
N ASN A 251 9.66 37.87 -18.67
CA ASN A 251 9.47 37.21 -19.97
C ASN A 251 10.59 36.24 -20.41
N LYS A 252 11.32 35.60 -19.49
CA LYS A 252 12.18 34.46 -19.84
C LYS A 252 11.70 33.18 -19.15
N PRO A 253 11.36 32.10 -19.89
CA PRO A 253 11.03 30.83 -19.27
C PRO A 253 12.27 30.29 -18.56
N HIS A 254 12.13 29.99 -17.26
CA HIS A 254 13.17 29.30 -16.50
C HIS A 254 13.46 27.95 -17.15
N ASP A 255 14.67 27.80 -17.71
CA ASP A 255 15.23 26.52 -18.10
C ASP A 255 15.40 25.67 -16.83
N ARG A 256 14.37 24.89 -16.51
CA ARG A 256 14.49 23.71 -15.64
C ARG A 256 15.60 22.83 -16.23
N PRO A 257 16.42 22.12 -15.42
CA PRO A 257 17.30 21.09 -15.97
C PRO A 257 16.44 20.15 -16.81
N ARG A 258 16.62 20.22 -18.13
CA ARG A 258 16.10 19.21 -19.05
C ARG A 258 16.81 17.93 -18.64
N PHE A 259 16.15 17.13 -17.80
CA PHE A 259 16.36 15.70 -17.86
C PHE A 259 16.27 15.34 -19.33
N PRO A 260 17.27 14.65 -19.91
CA PRO A 260 17.06 14.03 -21.19
C PRO A 260 15.78 13.20 -21.01
N GLY A 261 14.74 13.51 -21.79
CA GLY A 261 13.67 12.55 -21.96
C GLY A 261 14.29 11.20 -22.32
N PRO A 262 13.58 10.08 -22.13
CA PRO A 262 14.05 8.80 -22.64
C PRO A 262 14.53 9.04 -24.08
N PRO A 263 15.74 8.57 -24.45
CA PRO A 263 16.25 8.80 -25.79
C PRO A 263 15.14 8.49 -26.77
N ARG A 264 14.85 9.38 -27.72
CA ARG A 264 14.09 9.02 -28.92
C ARG A 264 14.96 8.07 -29.75
N GLY A 265 15.25 6.91 -29.19
CA GLY A 265 15.76 5.72 -29.83
C GLY A 265 14.70 4.68 -29.56
N ARG A 266 14.20 4.05 -30.62
CA ARG A 266 13.23 2.95 -30.57
C ARG A 266 13.61 2.03 -29.40
N PHE A 267 12.79 1.93 -28.37
CA PHE A 267 12.87 0.75 -27.51
C PHE A 267 12.80 -0.45 -28.45
N ASN A 268 13.75 -1.39 -28.35
CA ASN A 268 13.65 -2.62 -29.12
C ASN A 268 12.24 -3.21 -28.91
N ILE A 269 11.61 -3.66 -29.99
CA ILE A 269 10.21 -4.11 -29.94
C ILE A 269 10.03 -5.24 -28.92
N PHE A 270 10.95 -6.18 -28.85
CA PHE A 270 10.91 -7.26 -27.87
C PHE A 270 11.07 -6.75 -26.43
N ALA A 271 11.92 -5.74 -26.19
CA ALA A 271 12.00 -5.09 -24.89
C ALA A 271 10.64 -4.53 -24.46
N GLN A 272 9.91 -3.90 -25.39
CA GLN A 272 8.56 -3.40 -25.11
C GLN A 272 7.59 -4.55 -24.82
N TYR A 273 7.65 -5.63 -25.60
CA TYR A 273 6.83 -6.83 -25.37
C TYR A 273 7.13 -7.48 -24.03
N ALA A 274 8.39 -7.61 -23.60
CA ALA A 274 8.73 -8.16 -22.30
C ALA A 274 8.26 -7.26 -21.14
N SER A 275 8.34 -5.93 -21.27
CA SER A 275 7.72 -5.00 -20.31
C SER A 275 6.19 -5.11 -20.32
N TRP A 276 5.59 -5.42 -21.46
CA TRP A 276 4.16 -5.65 -21.61
C TRP A 276 3.71 -6.99 -21.01
N GLU A 277 4.50 -8.06 -21.17
CA GLU A 277 4.28 -9.33 -20.46
C GLU A 277 4.40 -9.15 -18.95
N TRP A 278 5.36 -8.34 -18.49
CA TRP A 278 5.45 -7.97 -17.08
C TRP A 278 4.18 -7.26 -16.61
N LEU A 279 3.67 -6.29 -17.36
CA LEU A 279 2.40 -5.64 -17.02
C LEU A 279 1.22 -6.63 -16.98
N ARG A 280 1.16 -7.55 -17.94
CA ARG A 280 0.12 -8.59 -17.96
C ARG A 280 0.22 -9.51 -16.74
N ALA A 281 1.42 -9.96 -16.37
CA ALA A 281 1.63 -10.74 -15.16
C ALA A 281 1.16 -9.97 -13.91
N ALA A 282 1.51 -8.68 -13.80
CA ALA A 282 1.03 -7.81 -12.72
C ALA A 282 -0.51 -7.74 -12.66
N SER A 283 -1.17 -7.69 -13.82
CA SER A 283 -2.63 -7.61 -13.91
C SER A 283 -3.37 -8.82 -13.35
N HIS A 284 -2.72 -9.98 -13.31
CA HIS A 284 -3.29 -11.18 -12.69
C HIS A 284 -3.50 -11.03 -11.18
N THR A 285 -2.83 -10.08 -10.54
CA THR A 285 -2.90 -9.83 -9.09
C THR A 285 -3.54 -8.49 -8.73
N TYR A 286 -4.21 -7.80 -9.68
CA TYR A 286 -4.85 -6.50 -9.45
C TYR A 286 -5.82 -6.52 -8.26
N ASP A 287 -6.80 -7.41 -8.31
CA ASP A 287 -7.83 -7.57 -7.27
C ASP A 287 -8.06 -9.06 -6.96
N GLY A 288 -9.15 -9.39 -6.28
CA GLY A 288 -9.50 -10.78 -5.95
C GLY A 288 -8.53 -11.39 -4.94
N LEU A 289 -7.95 -12.55 -5.24
CA LEU A 289 -7.05 -13.24 -4.30
C LEU A 289 -5.68 -12.55 -4.15
N GLY A 290 -5.30 -11.65 -5.05
CA GLY A 290 -3.97 -11.06 -5.08
C GLY A 290 -2.87 -12.09 -5.36
N GLU A 291 -1.66 -11.83 -4.89
CA GLU A 291 -0.52 -12.77 -4.98
C GLU A 291 -0.72 -13.99 -4.05
N ALA A 292 -1.34 -15.05 -4.57
CA ALA A 292 -1.72 -16.22 -3.80
C ALA A 292 -0.54 -17.12 -3.35
N ARG A 293 0.66 -16.94 -3.92
CA ARG A 293 1.85 -17.70 -3.50
C ARG A 293 2.44 -17.18 -2.20
N VAL A 294 2.06 -15.97 -1.76
CA VAL A 294 2.44 -15.41 -0.46
C VAL A 294 1.27 -15.57 0.52
N LYS A 295 1.51 -16.20 1.66
CA LYS A 295 0.54 -16.32 2.75
C LYS A 295 0.77 -15.24 3.78
N LEU A 296 -0.27 -14.45 4.06
CA LEU A 296 -0.24 -13.43 5.10
C LEU A 296 -0.75 -13.98 6.43
N TYR A 297 -0.23 -13.44 7.51
CA TYR A 297 -0.76 -13.68 8.86
C TYR A 297 -1.29 -12.35 9.40
N PRO A 298 -2.53 -11.94 9.03
CA PRO A 298 -3.04 -10.61 9.34
C PRO A 298 -3.25 -10.34 10.83
N GLY A 299 -3.27 -11.39 11.66
CA GLY A 299 -3.21 -11.24 13.12
C GLY A 299 -1.87 -10.70 13.66
N TRP A 300 -0.86 -10.59 12.81
CA TRP A 300 0.44 -9.98 13.08
C TRP A 300 0.66 -8.85 12.06
N HIS A 301 -0.04 -7.75 12.27
CA HIS A 301 -0.04 -6.57 11.41
C HIS A 301 0.15 -5.29 12.23
N VAL A 302 1.10 -4.45 11.83
CA VAL A 302 1.36 -3.15 12.43
C VAL A 302 1.27 -2.08 11.34
N THR A 303 0.59 -0.97 11.66
CA THR A 303 0.45 0.19 10.77
C THR A 303 0.69 1.48 11.55
N ALA A 304 1.35 2.44 10.90
CA ALA A 304 1.58 3.77 11.45
C ALA A 304 0.30 4.61 11.52
N TYR A 305 -0.74 4.28 10.73
CA TYR A 305 -2.04 4.93 10.85
C TYR A 305 -2.66 4.74 12.24
N GLY A 306 -3.38 5.75 12.71
CA GLY A 306 -4.00 5.76 14.03
C GLY A 306 -3.04 5.99 15.22
N ILE A 307 -1.73 6.23 14.98
CA ILE A 307 -0.84 6.82 15.99
C ILE A 307 -1.15 8.34 16.10
N PRO A 308 -1.04 9.01 17.25
CA PRO A 308 -1.21 10.47 17.30
C PRO A 308 -0.38 11.20 16.23
N ASP A 309 -0.93 12.26 15.63
CA ASP A 309 -0.33 13.04 14.54
C ASP A 309 -0.08 12.28 13.21
N SER A 310 -0.66 11.08 13.04
CA SER A 310 -0.52 10.28 11.82
C SER A 310 -1.51 10.58 10.69
N GLU A 311 -2.34 11.62 10.78
CA GLU A 311 -3.51 11.79 9.90
C GLU A 311 -3.68 13.20 9.30
N PRO A 312 -3.92 13.32 7.97
CA PRO A 312 -3.37 12.50 6.89
C PRO A 312 -2.01 13.06 6.44
N VAL A 313 -1.04 12.17 6.25
CA VAL A 313 0.24 12.50 5.60
C VAL A 313 0.44 11.65 4.36
N ASP A 314 1.01 12.25 3.31
CA ASP A 314 1.20 11.58 2.02
C ASP A 314 2.31 10.52 2.05
N ARG A 315 3.21 10.56 3.05
CA ARG A 315 4.36 9.66 3.16
C ARG A 315 4.82 9.45 4.61
N MET A 316 5.39 8.29 4.92
CA MET A 316 5.85 7.99 6.29
C MET A 316 6.98 8.91 6.76
N ALA A 317 7.82 9.43 5.86
CA ALA A 317 8.88 10.38 6.24
C ALA A 317 8.35 11.74 6.71
N SER A 318 7.07 12.04 6.50
CA SER A 318 6.38 13.19 7.10
C SER A 318 5.91 12.93 8.54
N LEU A 319 6.07 11.68 9.00
CA LEU A 319 6.00 11.20 10.38
C LEU A 319 6.70 12.15 11.37
N SER A 320 6.12 12.44 12.55
CA SER A 320 6.95 12.89 13.67
C SER A 320 7.92 11.78 14.07
N ASN A 321 9.10 12.13 14.58
CA ASN A 321 10.09 11.14 15.02
C ASN A 321 9.51 10.24 16.11
N GLU A 322 8.69 10.81 17.01
CA GLU A 322 8.00 10.09 18.07
C GLU A 322 7.03 9.04 17.50
N THR A 323 6.32 9.37 16.42
CA THR A 323 5.42 8.44 15.72
C THR A 323 6.19 7.32 15.04
N ILE A 324 7.29 7.65 14.36
CA ILE A 324 8.15 6.67 13.69
C ILE A 324 8.77 5.72 14.71
N ASP A 325 9.25 6.23 15.84
CA ASP A 325 9.83 5.42 16.91
C ASP A 325 8.77 4.53 17.59
N ALA A 326 7.56 5.05 17.83
CA ALA A 326 6.45 4.24 18.33
C ALA A 326 6.08 3.11 17.35
N TRP A 327 6.06 3.39 16.04
CA TRP A 327 5.83 2.37 15.02
C TRP A 327 6.94 1.31 15.00
N ARG A 328 8.22 1.69 15.07
CA ARG A 328 9.35 0.76 15.16
C ARG A 328 9.23 -0.19 16.35
N VAL A 329 8.89 0.35 17.53
CA VAL A 329 8.69 -0.43 18.76
C VAL A 329 7.55 -1.42 18.57
N GLN A 330 6.42 -1.00 17.97
CA GLN A 330 5.30 -1.90 17.67
C GLN A 330 5.71 -3.02 16.70
N VAL A 331 6.52 -2.73 15.68
CA VAL A 331 7.05 -3.75 14.76
C VAL A 331 7.94 -4.75 15.50
N ASP A 332 8.89 -4.27 16.30
CA ASP A 332 9.79 -5.14 17.08
C ASP A 332 9.01 -6.04 18.06
N GLN A 333 8.01 -5.47 18.75
CA GLN A 333 7.14 -6.21 19.66
C GLN A 333 6.30 -7.25 18.91
N MET A 334 5.71 -6.88 17.76
CA MET A 334 4.91 -7.80 16.93
C MET A 334 5.74 -8.97 16.44
N VAL A 335 6.94 -8.71 15.94
CA VAL A 335 7.86 -9.77 15.49
C VAL A 335 8.22 -10.69 16.65
N PHE A 336 8.52 -10.14 17.82
CA PHE A 336 8.85 -10.93 19.00
C PHE A 336 7.67 -11.78 19.49
N ASP A 337 6.49 -11.19 19.63
CA ASP A 337 5.28 -11.85 20.11
C ASP A 337 4.82 -12.94 19.14
N SER A 338 4.95 -12.72 17.82
CA SER A 338 4.58 -13.71 16.80
C SER A 338 5.37 -15.02 16.87
N MET A 339 6.51 -15.05 17.57
CA MET A 339 7.31 -16.26 17.71
C MET A 339 6.70 -17.29 18.67
N ARG A 340 5.88 -16.83 19.61
CA ARG A 340 5.33 -17.67 20.70
C ARG A 340 3.83 -17.48 20.91
N GLY A 341 3.27 -16.39 20.39
CA GLY A 341 1.86 -16.07 20.50
C GLY A 341 1.04 -16.72 19.41
N GLU A 342 -0.27 -16.72 19.64
CA GLU A 342 -1.28 -17.12 18.66
C GLU A 342 -2.06 -15.88 18.21
N SER A 343 -2.59 -15.94 16.98
CA SER A 343 -3.58 -14.97 16.51
C SER A 343 -4.96 -15.62 16.45
N SER A 344 -6.01 -14.81 16.33
CA SER A 344 -7.38 -15.32 16.30
C SER A 344 -7.71 -16.24 15.11
N GLY A 345 -6.86 -16.25 14.08
CA GLY A 345 -7.11 -16.97 12.82
C GLY A 345 -8.13 -16.30 11.89
N VAL A 346 -8.63 -15.11 12.25
CA VAL A 346 -9.57 -14.35 11.41
C VAL A 346 -8.91 -13.89 10.12
N ASP A 347 -9.58 -14.17 9.00
CA ASP A 347 -9.22 -13.60 7.69
C ASP A 347 -9.69 -12.14 7.61
N TRP A 348 -8.92 -11.24 8.21
CA TRP A 348 -9.22 -9.80 8.24
C TRP A 348 -9.37 -9.19 6.84
N ARG A 349 -8.63 -9.70 5.84
CA ARG A 349 -8.80 -9.27 4.44
C ARG A 349 -10.16 -9.73 3.91
N GLY A 350 -10.50 -11.00 4.10
CA GLY A 350 -11.82 -11.54 3.74
C GLY A 350 -12.99 -10.79 4.38
N VAL A 351 -12.83 -10.31 5.62
CA VAL A 351 -13.82 -9.44 6.28
C VAL A 351 -13.98 -8.10 5.54
N THR A 352 -12.87 -7.45 5.17
CA THR A 352 -12.96 -6.21 4.35
C THR A 352 -13.59 -6.47 2.98
N ASP A 353 -13.28 -7.60 2.34
CA ASP A 353 -13.88 -8.00 1.06
C ASP A 353 -15.38 -8.19 1.16
N MET A 354 -15.87 -8.79 2.25
CA MET A 354 -17.30 -8.96 2.48
C MET A 354 -18.02 -7.61 2.60
N VAL A 355 -17.43 -6.65 3.31
CA VAL A 355 -17.98 -5.29 3.45
C VAL A 355 -17.99 -4.58 2.09
N ILE A 356 -16.86 -4.57 1.35
CA ILE A 356 -16.79 -3.94 0.04
C ILE A 356 -17.79 -4.58 -0.93
N SER A 357 -17.83 -5.92 -1.00
CA SER A 357 -18.72 -6.65 -1.92
C SER A 357 -20.20 -6.42 -1.62
N ARG A 358 -20.54 -6.10 -0.36
CA ARG A 358 -21.92 -5.79 0.05
C ARG A 358 -22.33 -4.35 -0.24
N TYR A 359 -21.42 -3.38 -0.18
CA TYR A 359 -21.80 -1.97 -0.18
C TYR A 359 -21.27 -1.16 -1.37
N ALA A 360 -20.20 -1.57 -2.04
CA ALA A 360 -19.46 -0.70 -2.99
C ALA A 360 -20.30 -0.26 -4.19
N ASP A 361 -20.99 -1.20 -4.83
CA ASP A 361 -21.86 -0.96 -5.97
C ASP A 361 -23.13 -0.20 -5.56
N ARG A 362 -23.73 -0.60 -4.43
CA ARG A 362 -25.00 -0.07 -3.95
C ARG A 362 -24.90 1.36 -3.41
N LEU A 363 -23.77 1.76 -2.83
CA LEU A 363 -23.54 3.15 -2.40
C LEU A 363 -23.44 4.09 -3.60
N LEU A 364 -22.71 3.72 -4.65
CA LEU A 364 -22.66 4.49 -5.90
C LEU A 364 -24.02 4.52 -6.60
N GLN A 365 -24.73 3.38 -6.64
CA GLN A 365 -26.07 3.30 -7.20
C GLN A 365 -27.07 4.19 -6.43
N LEU A 366 -26.98 4.21 -5.09
CA LEU A 366 -27.82 5.07 -4.26
C LEU A 366 -27.57 6.55 -4.55
N LYS A 367 -26.29 6.94 -4.65
CA LYS A 367 -25.89 8.30 -5.03
C LYS A 367 -26.49 8.70 -6.38
N GLU A 368 -26.34 7.85 -7.40
CA GLU A 368 -26.88 8.08 -8.74
C GLU A 368 -28.40 8.25 -8.72
N LEU A 369 -29.12 7.31 -8.09
CA LEU A 369 -30.58 7.36 -8.02
C LEU A 369 -31.12 8.62 -7.33
N LEU A 370 -30.47 9.05 -6.26
CA LEU A 370 -30.87 10.27 -5.55
C LEU A 370 -30.52 11.54 -6.34
N GLY A 371 -29.41 11.53 -7.10
CA GLY A 371 -29.05 12.58 -8.05
C GLY A 371 -30.05 12.70 -9.20
N SER A 372 -30.37 11.60 -9.88
CA SER A 372 -31.37 11.60 -10.96
C SER A 372 -32.77 11.98 -10.45
N ALA A 373 -33.13 11.59 -9.22
CA ALA A 373 -34.38 12.02 -8.60
C ALA A 373 -34.47 13.55 -8.43
N TYR A 374 -33.35 14.20 -8.12
CA TYR A 374 -33.29 15.66 -8.05
C TYR A 374 -33.52 16.29 -9.43
N GLU A 375 -32.84 15.78 -10.46
CA GLU A 375 -32.97 16.26 -11.85
C GLU A 375 -34.38 16.11 -12.40
N ASP A 376 -35.07 15.03 -12.04
CA ASP A 376 -36.46 14.76 -12.44
C ASP A 376 -37.51 15.65 -11.73
N GLY A 377 -37.11 16.50 -10.78
CA GLY A 377 -38.05 17.30 -9.98
C GLY A 377 -38.94 16.46 -9.07
N ALA A 378 -38.47 15.28 -8.65
CA ALA A 378 -39.22 14.29 -7.86
C ALA A 378 -39.71 14.79 -6.50
N TYR A 379 -39.13 15.89 -6.03
CA TYR A 379 -39.42 16.52 -4.74
C TYR A 379 -40.52 17.61 -4.84
N THR A 380 -41.17 17.75 -6.00
CA THR A 380 -42.25 18.72 -6.23
C THR A 380 -43.64 18.13 -5.93
N PRO A 381 -44.59 18.88 -5.32
CA PRO A 381 -45.88 18.37 -4.84
C PRO A 381 -46.84 17.80 -5.91
N SER A 382 -46.50 17.92 -7.20
CA SER A 382 -47.38 17.53 -8.32
C SER A 382 -47.08 16.14 -8.89
N THR A 383 -46.09 15.42 -8.39
CA THR A 383 -45.62 14.19 -9.03
C THR A 383 -45.94 12.94 -8.21
N ASN A 384 -46.43 11.90 -8.91
CA ASN A 384 -46.22 10.53 -8.48
C ASN A 384 -44.72 10.38 -8.22
N ALA A 385 -44.29 10.21 -6.97
CA ALA A 385 -42.88 10.13 -6.57
C ALA A 385 -42.03 9.42 -7.65
N SER A 386 -40.94 10.07 -8.07
CA SER A 386 -40.18 9.61 -9.24
C SER A 386 -39.78 8.15 -9.11
N THR A 387 -39.68 7.47 -10.25
CA THR A 387 -39.22 6.09 -10.30
C THR A 387 -37.86 5.95 -9.60
N HIS A 388 -36.96 6.92 -9.76
CA HIS A 388 -35.66 6.96 -9.08
C HIS A 388 -35.76 7.00 -7.56
N LEU A 389 -36.64 7.82 -6.97
CA LEU A 389 -36.86 7.83 -5.51
C LEU A 389 -37.38 6.49 -4.98
N LYS A 390 -38.33 5.87 -5.70
CA LYS A 390 -38.84 4.54 -5.33
C LYS A 390 -37.75 3.48 -5.38
N HIS A 391 -36.85 3.57 -6.36
CA HIS A 391 -35.69 2.67 -6.44
C HIS A 391 -34.67 2.94 -5.34
N ALA A 392 -34.36 4.20 -5.02
CA ALA A 392 -33.48 4.56 -3.91
C ALA A 392 -34.01 4.03 -2.58
N TYR A 393 -35.32 4.22 -2.32
CA TYR A 393 -35.98 3.71 -1.12
C TYR A 393 -35.91 2.19 -1.02
N ARG A 394 -36.19 1.47 -2.12
CA ARG A 394 -36.08 0.00 -2.16
C ARG A 394 -34.64 -0.47 -1.93
N LEU A 395 -33.66 0.22 -2.51
CA LEU A 395 -32.25 -0.12 -2.38
C LEU A 395 -31.80 0.02 -0.92
N VAL A 396 -32.01 1.17 -0.29
CA VAL A 396 -31.63 1.40 1.11
C VAL A 396 -32.41 0.47 2.06
N SER A 397 -33.70 0.25 1.81
CA SER A 397 -34.50 -0.71 2.57
C SER A 397 -33.92 -2.12 2.48
N SER A 398 -33.53 -2.57 1.28
CA SER A 398 -32.94 -3.91 1.10
C SER A 398 -31.60 -4.11 1.81
N LEU A 399 -30.81 -3.03 1.96
CA LEU A 399 -29.53 -3.06 2.67
C LEU A 399 -29.72 -3.22 4.18
N LEU A 400 -30.78 -2.61 4.73
CA LEU A 400 -31.09 -2.59 6.16
C LEU A 400 -32.01 -3.73 6.61
N LEU A 401 -32.91 -4.22 5.73
CA LEU A 401 -34.00 -5.15 6.05
C LEU A 401 -33.59 -6.35 6.93
N PRO A 402 -32.44 -7.02 6.71
CA PRO A 402 -32.08 -8.17 7.54
C PRO A 402 -31.81 -7.84 9.02
N PHE A 403 -31.64 -6.55 9.35
CA PHE A 403 -31.26 -6.05 10.67
C PHE A 403 -32.12 -4.86 11.11
N PHE A 404 -33.29 -4.67 10.50
CA PHE A 404 -34.17 -3.52 10.76
C PHE A 404 -35.20 -3.83 11.84
N ASP A 405 -35.31 -2.97 12.85
CA ASP A 405 -36.35 -2.99 13.88
C ASP A 405 -37.13 -1.67 13.85
N TRP A 406 -38.42 -1.77 13.52
CA TRP A 406 -39.34 -0.63 13.44
C TRP A 406 -39.53 0.12 14.76
N ASN A 407 -39.24 -0.51 15.89
CA ASN A 407 -39.39 0.09 17.21
C ASN A 407 -38.06 0.60 17.78
N ALA A 408 -36.93 0.30 17.14
CA ALA A 408 -35.63 0.72 17.62
C ALA A 408 -35.41 2.23 17.36
N PRO A 409 -34.87 2.98 18.33
CA PRO A 409 -34.38 4.33 18.07
C PRO A 409 -33.23 4.31 17.05
N ARG A 410 -32.96 5.47 16.43
CA ARG A 410 -31.93 5.64 15.39
C ARG A 410 -30.58 5.02 15.78
N GLU A 411 -30.10 5.30 16.98
CA GLU A 411 -28.80 4.81 17.45
C GLU A 411 -28.78 3.28 17.58
N GLU A 412 -29.85 2.68 18.06
CA GLU A 412 -29.98 1.21 18.15
C GLU A 412 -30.08 0.58 16.75
N GLN A 413 -30.80 1.23 15.83
CA GLN A 413 -30.89 0.77 14.44
C GLN A 413 -29.52 0.80 13.74
N ILE A 414 -28.67 1.80 14.03
CA ILE A 414 -27.29 1.86 13.53
C ILE A 414 -26.46 0.70 14.11
N GLU A 415 -26.58 0.42 15.41
CA GLU A 415 -25.86 -0.69 16.06
C GLU A 415 -26.31 -2.06 15.52
N LEU A 416 -27.62 -2.29 15.31
CA LEU A 416 -28.13 -3.52 14.68
C LEU A 416 -27.54 -3.73 13.27
N CYS A 417 -27.50 -2.67 12.46
CA CYS A 417 -26.87 -2.72 11.15
C CYS A 417 -25.35 -2.98 11.26
N THR A 418 -24.65 -2.32 12.18
CA THR A 418 -23.20 -2.45 12.38
C THR A 418 -22.82 -3.86 12.84
N ASN A 419 -23.64 -4.47 13.70
CA ASN A 419 -23.41 -5.83 14.21
C ASN A 419 -23.70 -6.93 13.16
N SER A 420 -24.14 -6.57 11.95
CA SER A 420 -24.31 -7.53 10.86
C SER A 420 -23.00 -8.08 10.29
N VAL A 421 -21.86 -7.44 10.58
CA VAL A 421 -20.53 -7.98 10.29
C VAL A 421 -20.02 -8.65 11.56
N PRO A 422 -20.08 -9.99 11.67
CA PRO A 422 -19.66 -10.68 12.88
C PRO A 422 -18.14 -10.57 13.03
N LEU A 423 -17.71 -9.86 14.06
CA LEU A 423 -16.31 -9.71 14.42
C LEU A 423 -16.01 -10.46 15.72
N PRO A 424 -14.79 -11.00 15.88
CA PRO A 424 -14.40 -11.69 17.11
C PRO A 424 -14.50 -10.76 18.34
N THR A 425 -14.73 -11.36 19.51
CA THR A 425 -14.76 -10.62 20.78
C THR A 425 -13.36 -10.14 21.16
N LEU A 426 -13.28 -9.08 21.97
CA LEU A 426 -12.01 -8.51 22.38
C LEU A 426 -11.12 -9.49 23.16
N ASP A 427 -11.69 -10.49 23.82
CA ASP A 427 -10.94 -11.52 24.56
C ASP A 427 -10.33 -12.59 23.65
N SER A 428 -10.83 -12.70 22.41
CA SER A 428 -10.39 -13.70 21.42
C SER A 428 -9.37 -13.19 20.41
N ILE A 429 -8.95 -11.93 20.54
CA ILE A 429 -8.01 -11.29 19.61
C ILE A 429 -6.83 -10.66 20.35
N ASN A 430 -5.67 -10.66 19.69
CA ASN A 430 -4.48 -10.02 20.23
C ASN A 430 -4.51 -8.49 20.05
N GLN A 431 -3.51 -7.78 20.57
CA GLN A 431 -3.46 -6.31 20.52
C GLN A 431 -3.38 -5.73 19.09
N TYR A 432 -2.72 -6.44 18.16
CA TYR A 432 -2.57 -6.02 16.76
C TYR A 432 -3.91 -6.08 16.03
N GLU A 433 -4.68 -7.12 16.31
CA GLU A 433 -6.02 -7.35 15.76
C GLU A 433 -7.06 -6.36 16.30
N ARG A 434 -6.90 -5.82 17.51
CA ARG A 434 -7.81 -4.80 18.05
C ARG A 434 -7.89 -3.57 17.16
N LYS A 435 -6.75 -3.15 16.57
CA LYS A 435 -6.70 -2.01 15.64
C LYS A 435 -7.49 -2.32 14.36
N LEU A 436 -7.31 -3.52 13.79
CA LEU A 436 -8.06 -3.98 12.61
C LEU A 436 -9.57 -4.04 12.87
N ARG A 437 -9.95 -4.66 14.00
CA ARG A 437 -11.35 -4.75 14.44
C ARG A 437 -11.98 -3.36 14.56
N ARG A 438 -11.32 -2.43 15.25
CA ARG A 438 -11.82 -1.05 15.44
C ARG A 438 -12.01 -0.34 14.10
N ALA A 439 -11.06 -0.44 13.19
CA ALA A 439 -11.14 0.19 11.88
C ALA A 439 -12.33 -0.35 11.06
N ILE A 440 -12.50 -1.68 11.00
CA ILE A 440 -13.61 -2.32 10.28
C ILE A 440 -14.96 -1.96 10.91
N THR A 441 -15.08 -2.02 12.25
CA THR A 441 -16.30 -1.60 12.95
C THR A 441 -16.63 -0.14 12.64
N HIS A 442 -15.62 0.75 12.63
CA HIS A 442 -15.86 2.17 12.36
C HIS A 442 -16.34 2.40 10.92
N VAL A 443 -15.65 1.84 9.92
CA VAL A 443 -16.05 1.96 8.51
C VAL A 443 -17.48 1.46 8.30
N HIS A 444 -17.81 0.30 8.87
CA HIS A 444 -19.14 -0.28 8.73
C HIS A 444 -20.22 0.52 9.48
N LYS A 445 -19.89 1.05 10.67
CA LYS A 445 -20.78 1.98 11.40
C LYS A 445 -21.05 3.26 10.60
N SER A 446 -20.04 3.82 9.94
CA SER A 446 -20.22 5.00 9.08
C SER A 446 -21.14 4.72 7.90
N ILE A 447 -21.01 3.55 7.26
CA ILE A 447 -21.94 3.08 6.22
C ILE A 447 -23.36 2.96 6.78
N CYS A 448 -23.53 2.25 7.90
CA CYS A 448 -24.83 2.04 8.53
C CYS A 448 -25.50 3.35 8.97
N THR A 449 -24.71 4.32 9.45
CA THR A 449 -25.20 5.65 9.82
C THR A 449 -25.86 6.35 8.63
N VAL A 450 -25.16 6.45 7.49
CA VAL A 450 -25.70 7.08 6.28
C VAL A 450 -26.91 6.31 5.75
N LEU A 451 -26.89 4.97 5.75
CA LEU A 451 -28.03 4.18 5.27
C LEU A 451 -29.28 4.39 6.13
N VAL A 452 -29.14 4.43 7.45
CA VAL A 452 -30.27 4.68 8.37
C VAL A 452 -30.81 6.10 8.22
N GLU A 453 -29.94 7.09 8.04
CA GLU A 453 -30.34 8.48 7.78
C GLU A 453 -31.14 8.61 6.48
N VAL A 454 -30.57 8.13 5.37
CA VAL A 454 -31.25 8.15 4.05
C VAL A 454 -32.56 7.38 4.09
N HIS A 455 -32.62 6.22 4.78
CA HIS A 455 -33.86 5.48 4.94
C HIS A 455 -34.91 6.28 5.72
N SER A 456 -34.52 6.96 6.80
CA SER A 456 -35.42 7.79 7.63
C SER A 456 -36.01 8.96 6.83
N GLU A 457 -35.17 9.64 6.04
CA GLU A 457 -35.60 10.75 5.17
C GLU A 457 -36.57 10.29 4.09
N LEU A 458 -36.29 9.14 3.45
CA LEU A 458 -37.17 8.57 2.42
C LEU A 458 -38.46 7.94 2.97
N SER A 459 -38.46 7.51 4.23
CA SER A 459 -39.62 6.90 4.91
C SER A 459 -40.63 7.91 5.43
N SER A 460 -40.27 9.20 5.49
CA SER A 460 -41.11 10.26 6.04
C SER A 460 -41.70 11.15 4.94
N PRO A 461 -42.64 10.68 4.09
CA PRO A 461 -43.34 11.56 3.18
C PRO A 461 -44.29 12.45 3.99
N GLY A 462 -43.82 13.64 4.37
CA GLY A 462 -44.70 14.67 4.92
C GLY A 462 -45.79 15.00 3.90
N PRO A 463 -47.06 15.22 4.33
CA PRO A 463 -48.19 15.43 3.42
C PRO A 463 -48.14 16.73 2.58
N TYR A 464 -47.13 17.58 2.79
CA TYR A 464 -47.01 18.88 2.13
C TYR A 464 -45.63 19.17 1.51
N TYR A 465 -44.59 18.41 1.86
CA TYR A 465 -43.22 18.64 1.36
C TYR A 465 -42.46 17.31 1.29
N VAL A 466 -42.00 16.94 0.09
CA VAL A 466 -40.94 15.95 -0.04
C VAL A 466 -39.65 16.71 0.23
N HIS A 467 -39.04 16.53 1.41
CA HIS A 467 -37.74 17.13 1.67
C HIS A 467 -36.70 16.47 0.77
N GLN A 468 -35.86 17.30 0.13
CA GLN A 468 -34.71 16.83 -0.63
C GLN A 468 -33.78 16.07 0.31
N VAL A 469 -33.39 14.86 -0.09
CA VAL A 469 -32.37 14.08 0.64
C VAL A 469 -31.03 14.81 0.53
N ASP A 470 -30.38 15.07 1.66
CA ASP A 470 -29.06 15.68 1.69
C ASP A 470 -28.01 14.65 1.26
N LEU A 471 -27.40 14.86 0.10
CA LEU A 471 -26.37 13.98 -0.45
C LEU A 471 -25.02 14.16 0.23
N THR A 472 -24.81 15.23 0.99
CA THR A 472 -23.49 15.61 1.53
C THR A 472 -22.88 14.47 2.34
N ALA A 473 -23.64 13.85 3.24
CA ALA A 473 -23.16 12.75 4.08
C ALA A 473 -22.80 11.50 3.26
N LEU A 474 -23.58 11.19 2.21
CA LEU A 474 -23.30 10.06 1.32
C LEU A 474 -22.06 10.30 0.46
N GLU A 475 -21.92 11.51 -0.09
CA GLU A 475 -20.76 11.90 -0.89
C GLU A 475 -19.48 11.95 -0.06
N GLU A 476 -19.56 12.51 1.15
CA GLU A 476 -18.45 12.52 2.10
C GLU A 476 -18.05 11.09 2.49
N LEU A 477 -19.01 10.22 2.79
CA LEU A 477 -18.75 8.80 3.07
C LEU A 477 -18.05 8.13 1.90
N ILE A 478 -18.56 8.27 0.67
CA ILE A 478 -17.93 7.69 -0.53
C ILE A 478 -16.51 8.23 -0.69
N GLY A 479 -16.29 9.54 -0.46
CA GLY A 479 -14.96 10.14 -0.49
C GLY A 479 -14.01 9.57 0.57
N GLN A 480 -14.48 9.36 1.80
CA GLN A 480 -13.69 8.79 2.89
C GLN A 480 -13.39 7.29 2.69
N LEU A 481 -14.34 6.52 2.16
CA LEU A 481 -14.17 5.09 1.88
C LEU A 481 -13.05 4.86 0.87
N ASP A 482 -12.99 5.69 -0.18
CA ASP A 482 -11.94 5.67 -1.22
C ASP A 482 -11.58 4.26 -1.73
N TRP A 483 -12.58 3.41 -1.96
CA TRP A 483 -12.34 2.01 -2.32
C TRP A 483 -11.70 1.87 -3.70
N SER A 484 -10.75 0.94 -3.82
CA SER A 484 -10.02 0.69 -5.07
C SER A 484 -10.92 0.16 -6.18
N VAL A 485 -11.98 -0.58 -5.83
CA VAL A 485 -12.95 -1.17 -6.78
C VAL A 485 -13.74 -0.11 -7.57
N TRP A 486 -13.76 1.13 -7.11
CA TRP A 486 -14.37 2.24 -7.85
C TRP A 486 -13.44 2.83 -8.91
N VAL A 487 -12.14 2.51 -8.84
CA VAL A 487 -11.16 2.90 -9.86
C VAL A 487 -11.04 1.78 -10.87
N ARG A 488 -11.64 1.99 -12.03
CA ARG A 488 -11.67 1.01 -13.13
C ARG A 488 -11.72 1.75 -14.45
N CYS A 489 -11.30 1.07 -15.51
CA CYS A 489 -11.40 1.62 -16.85
C CYS A 489 -12.87 1.94 -17.18
N PRO A 490 -13.11 3.01 -17.96
CA PRO A 490 -14.47 3.45 -18.30
C PRO A 490 -15.25 2.39 -19.07
N GLU A 491 -14.53 1.51 -19.77
CA GLU A 491 -15.06 0.37 -20.50
C GLU A 491 -14.27 -0.90 -20.20
N VAL A 492 -14.87 -2.05 -20.51
CA VAL A 492 -14.17 -3.34 -20.47
C VAL A 492 -13.13 -3.33 -21.57
N CYS A 493 -11.86 -3.47 -21.20
CA CYS A 493 -10.78 -3.41 -22.17
C CYS A 493 -10.90 -4.52 -23.22
N PRO A 494 -10.68 -4.22 -24.52
CA PRO A 494 -10.67 -5.22 -25.58
C PRO A 494 -9.62 -6.30 -25.38
N TRP A 495 -9.75 -7.41 -26.11
CA TRP A 495 -8.73 -8.45 -26.17
C TRP A 495 -7.36 -7.87 -26.53
N GLY A 496 -6.33 -8.29 -25.79
CA GLY A 496 -4.96 -7.77 -25.97
C GLY A 496 -4.70 -6.42 -25.30
N GLN A 497 -5.67 -5.88 -24.55
CA GLN A 497 -5.50 -4.71 -23.70
C GLN A 497 -5.69 -5.06 -22.22
N VAL A 498 -5.08 -4.25 -21.34
CA VAL A 498 -5.16 -4.38 -19.89
C VAL A 498 -5.62 -3.05 -19.31
N CYS A 499 -6.53 -3.10 -18.34
CA CYS A 499 -6.91 -1.90 -17.61
C CYS A 499 -5.75 -1.41 -16.75
N TYR A 500 -5.23 -0.22 -17.02
CA TYR A 500 -3.92 0.19 -16.52
C TYR A 500 -3.97 1.54 -15.82
N ILE A 501 -3.37 1.61 -14.64
CA ILE A 501 -2.87 2.86 -14.04
C ILE A 501 -1.34 2.87 -14.08
N PRO A 502 -0.69 4.03 -14.23
CA PRO A 502 0.77 4.14 -14.21
C PRO A 502 1.39 3.51 -12.96
N ILE A 503 2.20 2.46 -13.14
CA ILE A 503 2.89 1.73 -12.06
C ILE A 503 4.39 1.71 -12.35
N TRP A 504 5.23 1.90 -11.32
CA TRP A 504 6.68 1.80 -11.47
C TRP A 504 7.10 0.33 -11.69
N PRO A 505 8.04 0.02 -12.61
CA PRO A 505 8.76 0.94 -13.51
C PRO A 505 8.07 1.10 -14.89
N LEU A 506 6.87 0.56 -15.06
CA LEU A 506 6.15 0.41 -16.32
C LEU A 506 5.34 1.65 -16.76
N PHE A 507 5.75 2.86 -16.38
CA PHE A 507 4.98 4.09 -16.62
C PHE A 507 4.65 4.40 -18.11
N GLY A 508 5.34 3.76 -19.05
CA GLY A 508 5.22 4.05 -20.48
C GLY A 508 3.96 3.52 -21.16
N PHE A 509 3.16 2.68 -20.49
CA PHE A 509 1.94 2.13 -21.07
C PHE A 509 0.76 3.10 -20.91
N GLY A 510 -0.13 3.19 -21.91
CA GLY A 510 -1.37 3.96 -21.78
C GLY A 510 -1.25 5.49 -21.93
N ALA A 511 -0.15 6.04 -22.46
CA ALA A 511 -0.05 7.47 -22.77
C ALA A 511 -0.71 7.82 -24.11
N GLN A 512 -2.01 7.52 -24.27
CA GLN A 512 -2.77 8.10 -25.38
C GLN A 512 -2.97 9.59 -25.06
N ASN A 513 -2.39 10.50 -25.84
CA ASN A 513 -2.45 11.98 -25.75
C ASN A 513 -1.33 12.72 -25.00
N GLY A 514 -0.24 12.06 -24.61
CA GLY A 514 0.93 12.78 -24.08
C GLY A 514 0.69 13.54 -22.76
N THR A 515 -0.40 13.24 -22.06
CA THR A 515 -0.60 13.63 -20.67
C THR A 515 0.46 12.92 -19.83
N ARG A 516 1.39 13.70 -19.29
CA ARG A 516 2.37 13.18 -18.33
C ARG A 516 1.60 12.86 -17.06
N TRP A 517 1.34 11.58 -16.84
CA TRP A 517 0.78 11.13 -15.58
C TRP A 517 1.68 11.58 -14.43
N PRO A 518 1.10 12.09 -13.34
CA PRO A 518 1.87 12.33 -12.14
C PRO A 518 2.51 11.00 -11.71
N ARG A 519 3.80 11.03 -11.32
CA ARG A 519 4.43 9.82 -10.78
C ARG A 519 3.67 9.40 -9.52
N PRO A 520 3.66 8.11 -9.15
CA PRO A 520 3.09 7.69 -7.87
C PRO A 520 3.64 8.57 -6.75
N GLY A 521 2.77 9.33 -6.06
CA GLY A 521 3.15 10.30 -5.01
C GLY A 521 3.59 11.71 -5.48
N GLU A 522 3.49 12.05 -6.76
CA GLU A 522 3.51 13.43 -7.25
C GLU A 522 2.06 13.80 -7.64
N GLY A 523 1.44 14.85 -7.10
CA GLY A 523 0.13 15.35 -7.54
C GLY A 523 -1.10 14.81 -6.78
N SER A 524 -2.12 15.67 -6.62
CA SER A 524 -3.32 15.45 -5.80
C SER A 524 -4.49 14.76 -6.52
N GLY A 525 -4.31 14.35 -7.78
CA GLY A 525 -5.34 13.70 -8.58
C GLY A 525 -5.19 12.19 -8.60
N ARG A 526 -6.28 11.46 -8.36
CA ARG A 526 -6.33 10.00 -8.51
C ARG A 526 -6.03 9.64 -9.98
N PRO A 527 -5.12 8.69 -10.26
CA PRO A 527 -4.83 8.32 -11.64
C PRO A 527 -6.09 7.73 -12.30
N GLU A 528 -6.46 8.21 -13.49
CA GLU A 528 -7.59 7.66 -14.23
C GLU A 528 -7.10 6.45 -15.04
N PRO A 529 -7.62 5.25 -14.76
CA PRO A 529 -7.21 4.05 -15.48
C PRO A 529 -7.67 4.08 -16.94
N GLN A 530 -6.82 3.55 -17.82
CA GLN A 530 -7.10 3.45 -19.25
C GLN A 530 -6.73 2.07 -19.76
N CYS A 531 -7.38 1.64 -20.84
CA CYS A 531 -6.98 0.41 -21.50
C CYS A 531 -5.67 0.61 -22.25
N ALA A 532 -4.62 -0.06 -21.79
CA ALA A 532 -3.28 -0.01 -22.39
C ALA A 532 -3.03 -1.23 -23.29
N SER A 533 -2.08 -1.11 -24.23
CA SER A 533 -1.63 -2.20 -25.10
C SER A 533 -0.12 -2.13 -25.34
N ALA A 534 0.46 -3.19 -25.91
CA ALA A 534 1.89 -3.25 -26.26
C ALA A 534 2.31 -2.24 -27.36
N LEU A 535 1.37 -1.75 -28.17
CA LEU A 535 1.64 -1.07 -29.45
C LEU A 535 1.15 0.39 -29.52
N THR A 536 0.86 1.02 -28.38
CA THR A 536 0.40 2.44 -28.34
C THR A 536 1.52 3.44 -28.56
#